data_AF-A0A0H2WR83-F1
#
_entry.id   AF-A0A0H2WR83-F1
#
_cell.length_a   1.000
_cell.length_b   1.000
_cell.length_c   1.000
_cell.angle_alpha   90.00
_cell.angle_beta   90.00
_cell.angle_gamma   90.00
#
_symmetry.space_group_name_H-M   'P 1'
#
loop_
_entity.id
_entity.type
_entity.pdbx_description
1 polymer ?
#
loop_
_entity_poly.entity_id
_entity_poly.type
_entity_poly.pdbx_seq_one_letter_code
_entity_poly.pdbx_strand_id
1 'polypeptide(L)' 'MLHDFDDDEFIALISPEIEEEVEQQINLAAERQNPVISWDEFAWYYS' A
#
# COMPACT_ATOMS: atom_id res chain seq x y z
N MET A 1 -3.42 -9.54 33.03
CA MET A 1 -3.02 -10.54 32.03
C MET A 1 -3.36 -9.91 30.70
N LEU A 2 -2.38 -9.27 30.08
CA LEU A 2 -2.49 -8.91 28.66
C LEU A 2 -2.63 -10.25 27.95
N HIS A 3 -3.71 -10.44 27.22
CA HIS A 3 -3.88 -11.60 26.37
C HIS A 3 -2.69 -11.58 25.41
N ASP A 4 -1.83 -12.58 25.46
CA ASP A 4 -0.90 -12.84 24.36
C ASP A 4 -1.80 -13.16 23.17
N PHE A 5 -2.13 -12.14 22.38
CA PHE A 5 -2.80 -12.36 21.10
C PHE A 5 -1.79 -13.12 20.26
N ASP A 6 -2.15 -14.34 19.85
CA ASP A 6 -1.34 -15.10 18.92
C ASP A 6 -1.19 -14.26 17.64
N ASP A 7 0.02 -14.18 17.10
CA ASP A 7 0.31 -13.33 15.94
C ASP A 7 -0.60 -13.70 14.76
N ASP A 8 -0.93 -14.99 14.63
CA ASP A 8 -1.85 -15.51 13.62
C ASP A 8 -3.29 -15.00 13.81
N GLU A 9 -3.76 -14.87 15.05
CA GLU A 9 -5.09 -14.31 15.35
C GLU A 9 -5.14 -12.80 15.07
N PHE A 10 -4.06 -12.08 15.38
CA PHE A 10 -3.93 -10.67 15.07
C PHE A 10 -3.88 -10.42 13.56
N ILE A 11 -3.09 -11.20 12.83
CA ILE A 11 -2.99 -11.13 11.37
C ILE A 11 -4.35 -11.45 10.75
N ALA A 12 -5.04 -12.50 11.19
CA ALA A 12 -6.35 -12.85 10.66
C ALA A 12 -7.40 -11.74 10.89
N LEU A 13 -7.33 -11.04 12.01
CA LEU A 13 -8.23 -9.93 12.33
C LEU A 13 -8.00 -8.71 11.45
N ILE A 14 -6.73 -8.36 11.20
CA ILE A 14 -6.33 -7.13 10.49
C ILE A 14 -6.26 -7.32 8.97
N SER A 15 -5.98 -8.53 8.49
CA SER A 15 -5.79 -8.82 7.06
C SER A 15 -6.93 -8.31 6.16
N PRO A 16 -8.22 -8.45 6.51
CA PRO A 16 -9.32 -7.95 5.68
C PRO A 16 -9.30 -6.42 5.52
N GLU A 17 -8.98 -5.69 6.59
CA GLU A 17 -8.91 -4.22 6.58
C GLU A 17 -7.72 -3.74 5.72
N ILE A 18 -6.59 -4.44 5.79
CA ILE A 18 -5.43 -4.18 4.93
C ILE A 18 -5.77 -4.46 3.47
N GLU A 19 -6.46 -5.56 3.16
CA GLU A 19 -6.84 -5.92 1.80
C GLU A 19 -7.74 -4.83 1.18
N GLU A 20 -8.76 -4.37 1.90
CA GLU A 20 -9.66 -3.30 1.44
C GLU A 20 -8.91 -1.98 1.18
N GLU A 21 -8.03 -1.57 2.10
CA GLU A 21 -7.22 -0.35 1.95
C GLU A 21 -6.28 -0.46 0.73
N VAL A 22 -5.64 -1.61 0.53
CA VAL A 22 -4.75 -1.85 -0.61
C VAL A 22 -5.52 -1.79 -1.94
N GLU A 23 -6.69 -2.42 -2.01
CA GLU A 23 -7.55 -2.37 -3.20
C GLU A 23 -7.98 -0.92 -3.50
N GLN A 24 -8.37 -0.16 -2.49
CA GLN A 24 -8.74 1.24 -2.64
C GLN A 24 -7.56 2.06 -3.20
N GLN A 25 -6.35 1.89 -2.66
CA GLN A 25 -5.16 2.60 -3.13
C GLN A 25 -4.81 2.24 -4.58
N ILE A 26 -4.96 0.98 -4.98
CA ILE A 26 -4.76 0.53 -6.37
C ILE A 26 -5.78 1.21 -7.29
N ASN A 27 -7.05 1.23 -6.92
CA ASN A 27 -8.11 1.87 -7.71
C ASN A 27 -7.84 3.38 -7.87
N LEU A 28 -7.49 4.06 -6.79
CA LEU A 28 -7.10 5.47 -6.79
C LEU A 28 -5.83 5.74 -7.63
N ALA A 29 -4.89 4.80 -7.69
CA ALA A 29 -3.70 4.92 -8.53
C ALA A 29 -4.03 4.72 -10.02
N ALA A 30 -4.96 3.82 -10.34
CA ALA A 30 -5.44 3.59 -11.70
C ALA A 30 -6.27 4.77 -12.24
N GLU A 31 -7.05 5.43 -11.38
CA GLU A 31 -7.81 6.64 -11.73
C GLU A 31 -6.92 7.88 -11.92
N ARG A 32 -5.72 7.88 -11.32
CA ARG A 32 -4.79 8.99 -11.45
C ARG A 32 -4.25 9.07 -12.88
N GLN A 33 -4.56 10.18 -13.55
CA GLN A 33 -3.90 10.60 -14.77
C GLN A 33 -2.56 11.29 -14.46
N ASN A 34 -1.72 10.64 -13.64
CA ASN A 34 -0.39 11.15 -13.38
C ASN A 34 0.42 11.16 -14.69
N PRO A 35 1.17 12.23 -14.98
CA PRO A 35 2.05 12.24 -16.13
C PRO A 35 3.06 11.09 -16.01
N VAL A 36 3.35 10.43 -17.12
CA VAL A 36 4.40 9.41 -17.16
C VAL A 36 5.73 10.11 -16.98
N ILE A 37 6.39 9.87 -15.84
CA ILE A 37 7.74 10.36 -15.56
C ILE A 37 8.77 9.30 -15.96
N SER A 38 9.92 9.71 -16.46
CA SER A 38 11.02 8.79 -16.70
C SER A 38 11.70 8.41 -15.38
N TRP A 39 12.44 7.30 -15.39
CA TRP A 39 13.24 6.92 -14.23
C TRP A 39 14.30 7.96 -13.90
N ASP A 40 14.90 8.60 -14.91
CA ASP A 40 15.92 9.63 -14.71
C ASP A 40 15.35 10.88 -14.04
N GLU A 41 14.14 11.30 -14.43
CA GLU A 41 13.42 12.40 -13.78
C GLU A 41 13.05 12.07 -12.33
N PHE A 42 12.56 10.85 -12.09
CA PHE A 42 12.28 10.36 -10.74
C PHE A 42 13.55 10.32 -9.86
N ALA A 43 14.67 9.88 -10.42
CA ALA A 43 15.94 9.73 -9.72
C ALA A 43 16.74 11.04 -9.61
N TRP A 44 16.17 12.17 -10.03
CA TRP A 44 16.85 13.48 -10.05
C TRP A 44 18.13 13.51 -10.90
N TYR A 45 18.25 12.62 -11.89
CA TYR A 45 19.35 12.62 -12.83
C TYR A 45 19.07 13.59 -13.98
N TYR A 46 19.48 14.84 -13.78
CA TYR A 46 19.52 15.86 -14.82
C TYR A 46 20.97 15.99 -15.32
N SER A 47 21.20 15.65 -16.59
CA SER A 47 22.50 15.78 -17.27
C SER A 47 22.83 17.21 -17.65
#